data_AF-A0A1W9RSQ7-F1
#
_entry.id   AF-A0A1W9RSQ7-F1
#
_cell.length_a   1.000
_cell.length_b   1.000
_cell.length_c   1.000
_cell.angle_alpha   90.00
_cell.angle_beta   90.00
_cell.angle_gamma   90.00
#
_symmetry.space_group_name_H-M   'P 1'
#
loop_
_entity.id
_entity.type
_entity.pdbx_description
1 polymer ?
#
loop_
_entity_poly.entity_id
_entity_poly.type
_entity_poly.pdbx_seq_one_letter_code
_entity_poly.pdbx_strand_id
1 'polypeptide(L)'
;MSKKLIVLGILMSVSLLGTAFAAVENVKVGGSITAYGVTRSGYDLNHNNNGAKDEISLLASFTDVKFDVDLTEDVLVNAVVRNERVFGEIDNTYFSTGYVTLKNLLGYPLTLKIGLQPIVLGSGLLVADPDTNQKAAAGSAFGDNKIGDLSPRKSFEGITAVFDLSPA
;
A
#
# COMPACT_ATOMS: atom_id res chain seq x y z
N MET A 1 -11.97 34.74 30.08
CA MET A 1 -12.60 34.21 28.84
C MET A 1 -14.10 34.21 29.01
N SER A 2 -14.84 34.69 28.00
CA SER A 2 -16.30 34.78 28.04
C SER A 2 -16.91 33.38 28.21
N LYS A 3 -17.78 33.19 29.20
CA LYS A 3 -18.47 31.91 29.48
C LYS A 3 -19.20 31.36 28.24
N LYS A 4 -19.62 32.25 27.32
CA LYS A 4 -20.26 31.90 26.04
C LYS A 4 -19.29 31.20 25.06
N LEU A 5 -18.01 31.55 25.09
CA LEU A 5 -16.99 30.95 24.22
C LEU A 5 -16.64 29.52 24.66
N ILE A 6 -16.59 29.29 25.97
CA ILE A 6 -16.35 27.95 26.54
C ILE A 6 -17.52 27.02 26.21
N VAL A 7 -18.76 27.51 26.35
CA VAL A 7 -19.96 26.73 26.01
C VAL A 7 -20.00 26.37 24.52
N LEU A 8 -19.63 27.28 23.62
CA LEU A 8 -19.57 27.01 22.18
C LEU A 8 -18.49 25.96 21.82
N GLY A 9 -17.32 26.02 22.47
CA GLY A 9 -16.26 25.04 22.28
C GLY A 9 -16.67 23.63 22.74
N ILE A 10 -17.38 23.54 23.87
CA ILE A 10 -17.90 22.26 24.37
C ILE A 10 -19.00 21.74 23.43
N LEU A 11 -19.92 22.61 22.97
CA LEU A 11 -21.00 22.22 22.06
C LEU A 11 -20.46 21.68 20.73
N MET A 12 -19.45 22.34 20.15
CA MET A 12 -18.77 21.88 18.94
C MET A 12 -18.07 20.54 19.15
N SER A 13 -17.38 20.37 20.28
CA SER A 13 -16.70 19.11 20.59
C SER A 13 -17.69 17.95 20.76
N VAL A 14 -18.86 18.18 21.36
CA VAL A 14 -19.90 17.16 21.53
C VAL A 14 -20.63 16.85 20.21
N SER A 15 -20.85 17.86 19.34
CA SER A 15 -21.43 17.61 18.01
C SER A 15 -20.49 16.86 17.06
N LEU A 16 -19.16 16.97 17.25
CA LEU A 16 -18.15 16.21 16.50
C LEU A 16 -17.96 14.78 17.04
N LEU A 17 -18.47 14.48 18.25
CA LEU A 17 -18.43 13.15 18.86
C LEU A 17 -19.70 12.32 18.57
N GLY A 18 -20.63 12.86 17.77
CA GLY A 18 -21.76 12.11 17.23
C GLY A 18 -21.22 10.93 16.43
N THR A 19 -21.31 9.76 17.03
CA THR A 19 -20.86 8.48 16.47
C THR A 19 -21.53 8.27 15.13
N ALA A 20 -20.80 8.54 14.05
CA ALA A 20 -21.14 7.99 12.75
C ALA A 20 -20.98 6.48 12.88
N PHE A 21 -22.11 5.79 13.09
CA PHE A 21 -22.19 4.36 12.89
C PHE A 21 -21.98 4.14 11.39
N ALA A 22 -20.72 3.97 11.01
CA ALA A 22 -20.34 3.41 9.73
C ALA A 22 -20.78 1.94 9.74
N ALA A 23 -22.05 1.70 9.46
CA ALA A 23 -22.48 0.36 9.08
C ALA A 23 -21.80 0.07 7.75
N VAL A 24 -21.03 -1.02 7.71
CA VAL A 24 -20.42 -1.50 6.47
C VAL A 24 -21.54 -1.67 5.45
N GLU A 25 -21.56 -0.79 4.46
CA GLU A 25 -22.57 -0.80 3.41
C GLU A 25 -22.28 -1.93 2.44
N ASN A 26 -20.99 -2.17 2.18
CA ASN A 26 -20.55 -3.21 1.27
C ASN A 26 -19.14 -3.69 1.60
N VAL A 27 -18.91 -5.00 1.40
CA VAL A 27 -17.57 -5.59 1.39
C VAL A 27 -17.38 -6.29 0.06
N LYS A 28 -16.42 -5.79 -0.72
CA LYS A 28 -15.96 -6.45 -1.93
C LYS A 28 -14.65 -7.14 -1.61
N VAL A 29 -14.62 -8.44 -1.82
CA VAL A 29 -13.40 -9.25 -1.70
C VAL A 29 -12.94 -9.62 -3.10
N GLY A 30 -11.70 -9.29 -3.39
CA GLY A 30 -11.04 -9.60 -4.65
C GLY A 30 -9.62 -10.03 -4.41
N GLY A 31 -8.90 -10.29 -5.49
CA GLY A 31 -7.52 -10.71 -5.37
C GLY A 31 -6.91 -11.07 -6.71
N SER A 32 -5.63 -11.40 -6.66
CA SER A 32 -4.87 -11.85 -7.82
C SER A 32 -3.78 -12.81 -7.40
N ILE A 33 -3.46 -13.75 -8.28
CA ILE A 33 -2.30 -14.63 -8.14
C ILE A 33 -1.41 -14.35 -9.34
N THR A 34 -0.16 -14.01 -9.08
CA THR A 34 0.85 -13.79 -10.12
C THR A 34 2.01 -14.74 -9.91
N ALA A 35 2.49 -15.35 -10.98
CA ALA A 35 3.65 -16.24 -10.97
C ALA A 35 4.70 -15.76 -11.98
N TYR A 36 5.96 -15.87 -11.59
CA TYR A 36 7.12 -15.54 -12.38
C TYR A 36 8.01 -16.77 -12.56
N GLY A 37 8.43 -17.01 -13.79
CA GLY A 37 9.63 -17.79 -14.07
C GLY A 37 10.76 -16.83 -14.35
N VAL A 38 11.78 -16.83 -13.49
CA VAL A 38 12.91 -15.90 -13.60
C VAL A 38 14.14 -16.69 -13.99
N THR A 39 14.70 -16.37 -15.15
CA THR A 39 16.05 -16.78 -15.53
C THR A 39 16.87 -15.52 -15.79
N ARG A 40 18.03 -15.43 -15.15
CA ARG A 40 18.92 -14.28 -15.17
C ARG A 40 20.35 -14.78 -15.26
N SER A 41 21.11 -14.23 -16.19
CA SER A 41 22.54 -14.53 -16.37
C SER A 41 23.32 -13.25 -16.63
N GLY A 42 24.59 -13.20 -16.22
CA GLY A 42 25.53 -12.13 -16.60
C GLY A 42 25.33 -10.78 -15.90
N TYR A 43 24.93 -10.77 -14.63
CA TYR A 43 24.79 -9.53 -13.83
C TYR A 43 26.10 -9.00 -13.23
N ASP A 44 27.24 -9.67 -13.46
CA ASP A 44 28.57 -9.16 -13.10
C ASP A 44 29.29 -8.62 -14.34
N LEU A 45 29.88 -7.42 -14.21
CA LEU A 45 30.79 -6.86 -15.22
C LEU A 45 32.18 -7.50 -15.14
N ASN A 46 32.45 -8.32 -14.11
CA ASN A 46 33.74 -8.98 -13.87
C ASN A 46 33.66 -10.50 -14.03
N HIS A 47 33.88 -10.97 -15.26
CA HIS A 47 33.78 -12.38 -15.65
C HIS A 47 34.84 -13.32 -15.03
N ASN A 48 35.72 -12.83 -14.15
CA ASN A 48 36.90 -13.55 -13.66
C ASN A 48 36.89 -13.88 -12.15
N ASN A 49 35.81 -13.59 -11.42
CA ASN A 49 35.72 -13.96 -10.01
C ASN A 49 35.00 -15.30 -9.83
N ASN A 50 35.76 -16.36 -9.55
CA ASN A 50 35.32 -17.75 -9.30
C ASN A 50 34.32 -17.96 -8.13
N GLY A 51 33.75 -16.90 -7.54
CA GLY A 51 32.89 -16.96 -6.35
C GLY A 51 31.44 -16.53 -6.57
N ALA A 52 31.10 -15.90 -7.68
CA ALA A 52 29.73 -15.41 -7.93
C ALA A 52 28.97 -16.42 -8.80
N LYS A 53 27.89 -17.00 -8.25
CA LYS A 53 26.87 -17.63 -9.09
C LYS A 53 26.16 -16.52 -9.86
N ASP A 54 26.57 -16.35 -11.12
CA ASP A 54 26.06 -15.35 -12.06
C ASP A 54 24.73 -15.74 -12.72
N GLU A 55 24.25 -16.94 -12.44
CA GLU A 55 23.02 -17.50 -12.97
C GLU A 55 22.00 -17.72 -11.86
N ILE A 56 20.80 -17.19 -12.07
CA ILE A 56 19.64 -17.39 -11.21
C ILE A 56 18.54 -17.97 -12.07
N SER A 57 18.00 -19.12 -11.67
CA SER A 57 16.82 -19.72 -12.27
C SER A 57 15.88 -20.15 -11.15
N LEU A 58 14.72 -19.50 -11.05
CA LEU A 58 13.74 -19.79 -10.01
C LEU A 58 12.31 -19.59 -10.51
N LEU A 59 11.38 -20.14 -9.74
CA LEU A 59 9.97 -19.83 -9.83
C LEU A 59 9.57 -19.06 -8.57
N ALA A 60 8.84 -17.96 -8.75
CA ALA A 60 8.28 -17.18 -7.66
C ALA A 60 6.80 -16.90 -7.91
N SER A 61 6.03 -16.68 -6.86
CA SER A 61 4.65 -16.24 -6.95
C SER A 61 4.30 -15.31 -5.81
N PHE A 62 3.29 -14.48 -6.02
CA PHE A 62 2.63 -13.79 -4.93
C PHE A 62 1.12 -13.83 -5.13
N THR A 63 0.41 -13.89 -4.01
CA THR A 63 -1.05 -13.95 -3.95
C THR A 63 -1.55 -12.80 -3.11
N ASP A 64 -2.47 -12.02 -3.66
CA ASP A 64 -3.08 -10.88 -3.02
C ASP A 64 -4.55 -11.16 -2.74
N VAL A 65 -4.96 -10.92 -1.50
CA VAL A 65 -6.37 -10.90 -1.09
C VAL A 65 -6.69 -9.48 -0.67
N LYS A 66 -7.55 -8.82 -1.45
CA LYS A 66 -7.98 -7.44 -1.29
C LYS A 66 -9.38 -7.37 -0.69
N PHE A 67 -9.53 -6.50 0.29
CA PHE A 67 -10.78 -6.14 0.93
C PHE A 67 -11.03 -4.66 0.67
N ASP A 68 -12.09 -4.37 -0.07
CA ASP A 68 -12.61 -3.02 -0.28
C ASP A 68 -13.91 -2.91 0.51
N VAL A 69 -13.93 -2.02 1.50
CA VAL A 69 -15.04 -1.86 2.43
C VAL A 69 -15.57 -0.43 2.32
N ASP A 70 -16.82 -0.31 1.95
CA ASP A 70 -17.53 0.98 1.92
C ASP A 70 -18.18 1.16 3.30
N LEU A 71 -17.69 2.12 4.08
CA LEU A 71 -18.13 2.38 5.47
C LEU A 71 -19.27 3.39 5.54
N THR A 72 -19.27 4.41 4.66
CA THR A 72 -20.32 5.41 4.43
C THR A 72 -20.15 6.04 3.03
N GLU A 73 -21.00 7.00 2.65
CA GLU A 73 -20.98 7.69 1.33
C GLU A 73 -19.62 8.30 0.93
N ASP A 74 -18.74 8.60 1.88
CA ASP A 74 -17.43 9.23 1.62
C ASP A 74 -16.25 8.53 2.32
N VAL A 75 -16.49 7.43 3.05
CA VAL A 75 -15.46 6.72 3.81
C VAL A 75 -15.28 5.32 3.26
N LEU A 76 -14.07 5.03 2.78
CA LEU A 76 -13.69 3.74 2.22
C LEU A 76 -12.47 3.18 2.95
N VAL A 77 -12.43 1.88 3.18
CA VAL A 77 -11.25 1.18 3.73
C VAL A 77 -10.77 0.17 2.71
N ASN A 78 -9.47 0.22 2.41
CA ASN A 78 -8.81 -0.71 1.52
C ASN A 78 -7.76 -1.47 2.34
N ALA A 79 -7.84 -2.80 2.37
CA ALA A 79 -6.84 -3.65 2.99
C ALA A 79 -6.42 -4.77 2.04
N VAL A 80 -5.13 -5.09 2.03
CA VAL A 80 -4.57 -6.17 1.22
C VAL A 80 -3.65 -7.02 2.08
N VAL A 81 -3.97 -8.31 2.16
CA VAL A 81 -3.07 -9.33 2.69
C VAL A 81 -2.37 -9.98 1.51
N ARG A 82 -1.06 -10.12 1.60
CA ARG A 82 -0.24 -10.71 0.55
C ARG A 82 0.56 -11.88 1.08
N ASN A 83 0.62 -12.94 0.28
CA ASN A 83 1.58 -14.01 0.43
C ASN A 83 2.62 -13.93 -0.70
N GLU A 84 3.89 -13.96 -0.33
CA GLU A 84 5.04 -14.05 -1.22
C GLU A 84 5.67 -15.44 -1.09
N ARG A 85 5.98 -16.05 -2.24
CA ARG A 85 6.55 -17.39 -2.31
C ARG A 85 7.64 -17.47 -3.37
N VAL A 86 8.76 -18.09 -3.00
CA VAL A 86 9.75 -18.61 -3.95
C VAL A 86 9.74 -20.12 -3.81
N PHE A 87 9.56 -20.83 -4.92
CA PHE A 87 9.43 -22.29 -4.86
C PHE A 87 10.75 -22.93 -4.41
N GLY A 88 10.69 -23.72 -3.33
CA GLY A 88 11.86 -24.33 -2.71
C GLY A 88 12.37 -23.57 -1.47
N GLU A 89 11.80 -22.41 -1.17
CA GLU A 89 12.17 -21.55 -0.04
C GLU A 89 10.98 -21.33 0.92
N ILE A 90 11.21 -20.54 1.98
CA ILE A 90 10.19 -20.21 2.98
C ILE A 90 9.22 -19.14 2.44
N ASP A 91 7.93 -19.38 2.60
CA ASP A 91 6.85 -18.45 2.25
C ASP A 91 6.71 -17.34 3.30
N ASN A 92 6.35 -16.12 2.88
CA ASN A 92 6.06 -15.01 3.79
C ASN A 92 4.67 -14.42 3.53
N THR A 93 3.85 -14.35 4.58
CA THR A 93 2.52 -13.71 4.55
C THR A 93 2.53 -12.47 5.41
N TYR A 94 2.09 -11.34 4.85
CA TYR A 94 2.11 -10.06 5.54
C TYR A 94 0.98 -9.14 5.07
N PHE A 95 0.74 -8.08 5.84
CA PHE A 95 -0.15 -6.99 5.44
C PHE A 95 0.58 -6.07 4.46
N SER A 96 0.14 -6.06 3.21
CA SER A 96 0.78 -5.26 2.15
C SER A 96 0.26 -3.83 2.12
N THR A 97 -1.04 -3.65 2.31
CA THR A 97 -1.71 -2.35 2.17
C THR A 97 -2.86 -2.29 3.18
N GLY A 98 -3.09 -1.11 3.75
CA GLY A 98 -4.11 -0.90 4.76
C GLY A 98 -4.30 0.59 4.98
N TYR A 99 -5.29 1.18 4.32
CA TYR A 99 -5.55 2.61 4.43
C TYR A 99 -7.04 2.95 4.36
N VAL A 100 -7.37 4.07 4.98
CA VAL A 100 -8.70 4.70 4.92
C VAL A 100 -8.65 5.83 3.91
N THR A 101 -9.67 5.92 3.07
CA THR A 101 -9.88 7.02 2.12
C THR A 101 -11.11 7.81 2.57
N LEU A 102 -10.94 9.10 2.77
CA LEU A 102 -12.00 10.08 3.01
C LEU A 102 -12.13 10.91 1.74
N LYS A 103 -13.30 10.88 1.11
CA LYS A 103 -13.66 11.74 -0.02
C LYS A 103 -14.40 12.97 0.50
N ASN A 104 -14.45 14.01 -0.33
CA ASN A 104 -15.23 15.23 -0.07
C ASN A 104 -15.00 15.88 1.30
N LEU A 105 -13.76 15.84 1.79
CA LEU A 105 -13.46 16.27 3.15
C LEU A 105 -13.79 17.77 3.32
N LEU A 106 -14.61 18.09 4.32
CA LEU A 106 -15.12 19.44 4.62
C LEU A 106 -15.91 20.10 3.48
N GLY A 107 -16.52 19.33 2.59
CA GLY A 107 -17.31 19.83 1.46
C GLY A 107 -16.48 20.34 0.28
N TYR A 108 -15.17 20.09 0.29
CA TYR A 108 -14.26 20.37 -0.82
C TYR A 108 -13.93 19.08 -1.58
N PRO A 109 -13.55 19.15 -2.87
CA PRO A 109 -13.05 18.00 -3.66
C PRO A 109 -11.63 17.58 -3.20
N LEU A 110 -11.51 17.25 -1.92
CA LEU A 110 -10.29 16.83 -1.24
C LEU A 110 -10.42 15.35 -0.89
N THR A 111 -9.56 14.54 -1.50
CA THR A 111 -9.41 13.12 -1.14
C THR A 111 -8.24 12.97 -0.19
N LEU A 112 -8.51 12.49 1.03
CA LEU A 112 -7.50 12.22 2.05
C LEU A 112 -7.35 10.71 2.23
N LYS A 113 -6.13 10.19 2.08
CA LYS A 113 -5.79 8.79 2.33
C LYS A 113 -4.83 8.68 3.50
N ILE A 114 -5.16 7.85 4.50
CA ILE A 114 -4.39 7.68 5.74
C ILE A 114 -4.08 6.20 5.94
N GLY A 115 -2.80 5.86 6.05
CA GLY A 115 -2.33 4.50 6.38
C GLY A 115 -1.24 4.01 5.43
N LEU A 116 -1.11 2.69 5.32
CA LEU A 116 -0.16 2.01 4.45
C LEU A 116 -0.74 1.94 3.03
N GLN A 117 -0.23 2.76 2.12
CA GLN A 117 -0.76 2.93 0.76
C GLN A 117 0.35 2.99 -0.31
N PRO A 118 0.13 2.43 -1.51
CA PRO A 118 0.98 2.75 -2.66
C PRO A 118 0.72 4.19 -3.12
N ILE A 119 1.77 4.94 -3.43
CA ILE A 119 1.66 6.34 -3.87
C ILE A 119 2.12 6.43 -5.32
N VAL A 120 1.15 6.67 -6.22
CA VAL A 120 1.38 7.02 -7.63
C VAL A 120 0.50 8.22 -7.96
N LEU A 121 1.10 9.38 -8.21
CA LEU A 121 0.40 10.63 -8.49
C LEU A 121 0.85 11.24 -9.82
N GLY A 122 -0.04 12.00 -10.47
CA GLY A 122 0.28 12.81 -11.65
C GLY A 122 0.86 12.00 -12.81
N SER A 123 0.22 10.89 -13.19
CA SER A 123 0.71 9.99 -14.26
C SER A 123 2.13 9.43 -14.03
N GLY A 124 2.54 9.28 -12.77
CA GLY A 124 3.88 8.79 -12.42
C GLY A 124 4.90 9.90 -12.20
N LEU A 125 4.48 11.17 -12.16
CA LEU A 125 5.33 12.28 -11.69
C LEU A 125 5.87 12.01 -10.28
N LEU A 126 5.03 11.43 -9.42
CA LEU A 126 5.45 10.94 -8.11
C LEU A 126 5.12 9.46 -8.02
N VAL A 127 6.16 8.65 -7.87
CA VAL A 127 6.07 7.24 -7.53
C VAL A 127 6.92 7.06 -6.29
N ALA A 128 6.27 6.65 -5.21
CA ALA A 128 7.01 6.23 -4.03
C ALA A 128 7.35 4.74 -4.22
N ASP A 129 8.63 4.39 -4.10
CA ASP A 129 9.13 3.01 -3.99
C ASP A 129 10.00 2.89 -2.73
N PRO A 130 9.56 2.15 -1.68
CA PRO A 130 10.30 2.11 -0.43
C PRO A 130 11.53 1.21 -0.55
N ASP A 131 11.50 0.28 -1.51
CA ASP A 131 12.60 -0.62 -1.85
C ASP A 131 13.54 0.11 -2.84
N THR A 132 14.07 1.26 -2.41
CA THR A 132 15.09 1.98 -3.18
C THR A 132 16.27 1.05 -3.48
N ASN A 133 16.76 1.05 -4.73
CA ASN A 133 17.90 0.25 -5.19
C ASN A 133 17.67 -1.27 -5.29
N GLN A 134 16.50 -1.71 -5.78
CA GLN A 134 16.19 -3.13 -6.07
C GLN A 134 16.27 -4.07 -4.85
N LYS A 135 16.26 -3.48 -3.65
CA LYS A 135 16.42 -4.22 -2.40
C LYS A 135 15.06 -4.38 -1.75
N ALA A 136 14.49 -5.57 -1.87
CA ALA A 136 13.26 -5.89 -1.14
C ALA A 136 13.45 -5.68 0.36
N ALA A 137 12.40 -5.22 1.04
CA ALA A 137 12.37 -5.12 2.49
C ALA A 137 12.87 -6.40 3.18
N ALA A 138 13.58 -6.24 4.31
CA ALA A 138 14.15 -7.34 5.08
C ALA A 138 13.07 -8.39 5.42
N GLY A 139 13.40 -9.67 5.16
CA GLY A 139 12.47 -10.79 5.33
C GLY A 139 11.53 -11.03 4.14
N SER A 140 11.66 -10.32 3.01
CA SER A 140 11.00 -10.71 1.77
C SER A 140 11.69 -11.92 1.15
N ALA A 141 10.90 -12.95 0.80
CA ALA A 141 11.38 -14.10 0.05
C ALA A 141 12.05 -13.72 -1.27
N PHE A 142 11.70 -12.56 -1.85
CA PHE A 142 12.27 -12.07 -3.10
C PHE A 142 13.66 -11.43 -2.91
N GLY A 143 13.88 -10.75 -1.79
CA GLY A 143 15.17 -10.09 -1.48
C GLY A 143 16.30 -11.09 -1.27
N ASP A 144 16.01 -12.15 -0.51
CA ASP A 144 16.99 -13.19 -0.17
C ASP A 144 17.42 -14.02 -1.39
N ASN A 145 16.59 -14.04 -2.44
CA ASN A 145 16.80 -14.82 -3.67
C ASN A 145 17.30 -13.99 -4.87
N LYS A 146 17.89 -12.80 -4.62
CA LYS A 146 18.46 -11.91 -5.66
C LYS A 146 17.45 -11.49 -6.77
N ILE A 147 16.16 -11.49 -6.43
CA ILE A 147 15.05 -11.02 -7.27
C ILE A 147 14.27 -9.89 -6.57
N GLY A 148 14.96 -9.13 -5.72
CA GLY A 148 14.35 -8.10 -4.87
C GLY A 148 13.70 -6.95 -5.66
N ASP A 149 14.13 -6.74 -6.90
CA ASP A 149 13.50 -5.83 -7.85
C ASP A 149 12.08 -6.23 -8.24
N LEU A 150 11.78 -7.54 -8.21
CA LEU A 150 10.44 -8.08 -8.46
C LEU A 150 9.56 -8.08 -7.20
N SER A 151 10.08 -7.58 -6.07
CA SER A 151 9.29 -7.52 -4.84
C SER A 151 8.09 -6.59 -5.03
N PRO A 152 6.88 -7.04 -4.69
CA PRO A 152 5.69 -6.22 -4.81
C PRO A 152 5.48 -5.28 -3.61
N ARG A 153 6.43 -5.21 -2.65
CA ARG A 153 6.37 -4.41 -1.40
C ARG A 153 6.52 -2.90 -1.62
N LYS A 154 5.59 -2.30 -2.35
CA LYS A 154 5.68 -0.89 -2.79
C LYS A 154 4.80 0.10 -1.99
N SER A 155 4.34 -0.29 -0.80
CA SER A 155 3.44 0.54 0.01
C SER A 155 4.18 1.38 1.05
N PHE A 156 3.70 2.60 1.29
CA PHE A 156 4.24 3.53 2.27
C PHE A 156 3.22 3.85 3.34
N GLU A 157 3.67 3.92 4.58
CA GLU A 157 2.88 4.47 5.66
C GLU A 157 2.90 6.00 5.58
N GLY A 158 1.72 6.61 5.48
CA GLY A 158 1.64 8.06 5.46
C GLY A 158 0.23 8.60 5.22
N ILE A 159 0.18 9.93 5.13
CA ILE A 159 -1.02 10.70 4.84
C ILE A 159 -0.83 11.36 3.48
N THR A 160 -1.75 11.10 2.56
CA THR A 160 -1.76 11.72 1.23
C THR A 160 -3.05 12.50 1.05
N ALA A 161 -2.92 13.79 0.72
CA ALA A 161 -4.05 14.66 0.43
C ALA A 161 -3.98 15.08 -1.04
N VAL A 162 -5.02 14.78 -1.81
CA VAL A 162 -5.13 15.15 -3.23
C VAL A 162 -6.32 16.09 -3.37
N PHE A 163 -6.01 17.33 -3.77
CA PHE A 163 -7.01 18.34 -4.06
C PHE A 163 -7.26 18.36 -5.56
N ASP A 164 -8.48 17.99 -5.97
CA ASP A 164 -8.86 18.01 -7.38
C ASP A 164 -9.52 19.35 -7.71
N LEU A 165 -8.78 20.16 -8.46
CA LEU A 165 -9.20 21.50 -8.93
C LEU A 165 -10.00 21.45 -10.23
N SER A 166 -10.28 20.27 -10.78
CA SER A 166 -11.12 20.11 -11.95
C SER A 166 -12.55 19.69 -11.54
N PRO A 167 -13.47 20.64 -11.30
CA PRO A 167 -14.87 20.32 -11.35
C PRO A 167 -15.19 19.94 -12.80
N ALA A 168 -15.85 18.79 -13.00
CA ALA A 168 -16.55 18.53 -14.24
C ALA A 168 -17.61 19.61 -14.50
#